data_AF-A0A0G1QDX5-F1
#
_entry.id   AF-A0A0G1QDX5-F1
#
_cell.length_a   1.000
_cell.length_b   1.000
_cell.length_c   1.000
_cell.angle_alpha   90.00
_cell.angle_beta   90.00
_cell.angle_gamma   90.00
#
_symmetry.space_group_name_H-M   'P 1'
#
loop_
_entity.id
_entity.type
_entity.pdbx_description
1 polymer ?
#
loop_
_entity_poly.entity_id
_entity_poly.type
_entity_poly.pdbx_seq_one_letter_code
_entity_poly.pdbx_strand_id
1 'polypeptide(L)'
;MLISRSLIEHIGLFDERFFLYYEDLDYCLRAIKAGYFVHINPAVVAEHVVSAGTSRSRRTLYQWRSHFQFVTKHLLIQTYPTAYFYNLFFYPLIYLKTLILK
;
A
#
# COMPACT_ATOMS: atom_id res chain seq x y z
N MET A 1 3.86 -13.52 -1.76
CA MET A 1 2.73 -13.54 -2.71
C MET A 1 3.12 -14.41 -3.89
N LEU A 2 2.22 -15.26 -4.39
CA LEU A 2 2.42 -16.03 -5.62
C LEU A 2 1.51 -15.44 -6.70
N ILE A 3 2.07 -15.18 -7.89
CA ILE A 3 1.38 -14.49 -8.99
C ILE A 3 1.54 -15.36 -10.24
N SER A 4 0.46 -15.68 -10.93
CA SER A 4 0.56 -16.42 -12.17
C SER A 4 1.18 -15.56 -13.28
N ARG A 5 1.94 -16.21 -14.17
CA ARG A 5 2.47 -15.53 -15.36
C ARG A 5 1.37 -14.91 -16.22
N SER A 6 0.24 -15.62 -16.37
CA SER A 6 -0.93 -15.12 -17.12
C SER A 6 -1.51 -13.83 -16.55
N LEU A 7 -1.53 -13.68 -15.22
CA LEU A 7 -1.96 -12.44 -14.57
C LEU A 7 -1.00 -11.29 -14.88
N ILE A 8 0.31 -11.55 -14.79
CA ILE A 8 1.34 -10.55 -15.13
C ILE A 8 1.22 -10.10 -16.59
N GLU A 9 1.03 -11.04 -17.51
CA GLU A 9 0.86 -10.74 -18.95
C GLU A 9 -0.43 -9.94 -19.21
N HIS A 10 -1.47 -10.11 -18.38
CA HIS A 10 -2.74 -9.41 -18.53
C HIS A 10 -2.71 -7.99 -17.92
N ILE A 11 -2.31 -7.84 -16.65
CA ILE A 11 -2.41 -6.54 -15.94
C ILE A 11 -1.08 -5.81 -15.75
N GLY A 12 0.02 -6.40 -16.24
CA GLY A 12 1.38 -5.89 -16.06
C GLY A 12 1.97 -6.15 -14.67
N LEU A 13 3.09 -5.48 -14.39
CA LEU A 13 3.81 -5.53 -13.12
C LEU A 13 3.23 -4.56 -12.09
N PHE A 14 3.93 -4.39 -10.96
CA PHE A 14 3.64 -3.37 -9.98
C PHE A 14 3.76 -1.97 -10.59
N ASP A 15 2.96 -1.04 -10.07
CA ASP A 15 3.06 0.36 -10.47
C ASP A 15 4.22 1.02 -9.72
N GLU A 16 5.28 1.35 -10.45
CA GLU A 16 6.55 1.87 -9.91
C GLU A 16 6.41 3.22 -9.17
N ARG A 17 5.25 3.89 -9.27
CA ARG A 17 4.97 5.09 -8.48
C ARG A 17 4.94 4.79 -6.97
N PHE A 18 4.51 3.57 -6.61
CA PHE A 18 4.57 3.01 -5.26
C PHE A 18 5.96 2.41 -5.01
N PHE A 19 6.76 3.10 -4.21
CA PHE A 19 8.10 2.59 -3.85
C PHE A 19 8.02 1.54 -2.72
N LEU A 20 7.17 1.80 -1.72
CA LEU A 20 6.97 0.95 -0.54
C LEU A 20 5.58 1.25 0.03
N TYR A 21 4.88 0.23 0.48
CA TYR A 21 3.48 0.26 0.92
C TYR A 21 2.48 0.54 -0.19
N TYR A 22 1.31 -0.09 -0.10
CA TYR A 22 0.18 0.00 -1.04
C TYR A 22 0.43 -0.56 -2.44
N GLU A 23 1.65 -0.95 -2.80
CA GLU A 23 1.98 -1.58 -4.09
C GLU A 23 1.31 -2.94 -4.26
N ASP A 24 1.27 -3.73 -3.20
CA ASP A 24 0.64 -5.04 -3.14
C ASP A 24 -0.89 -4.92 -3.15
N LEU A 25 -1.43 -3.96 -2.41
CA LEU A 25 -2.86 -3.65 -2.38
C LEU A 25 -3.36 -3.14 -3.75
N ASP A 26 -2.62 -2.24 -4.40
CA ASP A 26 -2.89 -1.82 -5.79
C ASP A 26 -2.94 -3.03 -6.72
N TYR A 27 -1.92 -3.90 -6.65
CA TYR A 27 -1.82 -5.07 -7.52
C TYR A 27 -3.01 -6.02 -7.32
N CYS A 28 -3.38 -6.30 -6.06
CA CYS A 28 -4.52 -7.14 -5.73
C CYS A 28 -5.84 -6.53 -6.24
N LEU A 29 -6.03 -5.22 -6.09
CA LEU A 29 -7.22 -4.55 -6.61
C LEU A 29 -7.29 -4.57 -8.13
N ARG A 30 -6.15 -4.39 -8.83
CA ARG A 30 -6.10 -4.53 -10.29
C ARG A 30 -6.41 -5.96 -10.73
N ALA A 31 -5.91 -6.96 -10.03
CA ALA A 31 -6.21 -8.37 -10.30
C ALA A 31 -7.72 -8.65 -10.15
N ILE A 32 -8.34 -8.20 -9.06
CA ILE A 32 -9.79 -8.33 -8.83
C ILE A 32 -10.58 -7.63 -9.93
N LYS A 33 -10.20 -6.41 -10.32
CA LYS A 33 -10.85 -5.67 -11.41
C LYS A 33 -10.73 -6.35 -12.77
N ALA A 34 -9.65 -7.13 -12.98
CA ALA A 34 -9.45 -7.94 -14.17
C ALA A 34 -10.11 -9.33 -14.10
N GLY A 35 -10.92 -9.60 -13.06
CA GLY A 35 -11.68 -10.85 -12.90
C GLY A 35 -10.88 -12.00 -12.28
N TYR A 36 -9.70 -11.74 -11.74
CA TYR A 36 -8.92 -12.76 -11.03
C TYR A 36 -9.29 -12.82 -9.55
N PHE A 37 -9.07 -13.99 -8.97
CA PHE A 37 -9.25 -14.21 -7.55
C PHE A 37 -7.99 -13.90 -6.75
N VAL A 38 -8.17 -13.22 -5.62
CA VAL A 38 -7.12 -12.97 -4.63
C VAL A 38 -7.51 -13.69 -3.34
N HIS A 39 -6.65 -14.62 -2.89
CA HIS A 39 -6.91 -15.46 -1.73
C HIS A 39 -5.70 -15.54 -0.81
N ILE A 40 -5.97 -15.77 0.48
CA ILE A 40 -4.96 -16.11 1.49
C ILE A 40 -5.11 -17.59 1.78
N ASN A 41 -4.03 -18.35 1.67
CA ASN A 41 -4.01 -19.76 2.05
C ASN A 41 -3.46 -19.89 3.49
N PRO A 42 -4.30 -20.17 4.50
CA PRO A 42 -3.85 -20.25 5.89
C PRO A 42 -2.94 -21.45 6.18
N ALA A 43 -2.90 -22.45 5.28
CA ALA A 43 -2.02 -23.60 5.43
C ALA A 43 -0.57 -23.33 4.99
N VAL A 44 -0.31 -22.23 4.29
CA VAL A 44 1.03 -21.85 3.85
C VAL A 44 1.54 -20.70 4.72
N VAL A 45 2.56 -20.97 5.53
CA VAL A 45 3.14 -20.00 6.46
C VAL A 45 4.58 -19.70 6.04
N ALA A 46 4.92 -18.42 5.97
CA ALA A 46 6.28 -17.94 5.82
C ALA A 46 6.60 -17.03 7.00
N GLU A 47 7.67 -17.31 7.73
CA GLU A 47 8.10 -16.50 8.86
C GLU A 47 8.90 -15.30 8.37
N HIS A 48 8.55 -14.10 8.87
CA HIS A 48 9.26 -12.86 8.59
C HIS A 48 9.75 -12.26 9.89
N VAL A 49 11.07 -12.28 10.10
CA VAL A 49 11.70 -11.71 11.30
C VAL A 49 11.70 -10.19 11.19
N VAL A 50 10.93 -9.53 12.05
CA VAL A 50 10.79 -8.07 12.04
C VAL A 50 11.91 -7.44 12.85
N SER A 51 13.04 -7.07 12.23
CA SER A 51 14.13 -6.41 12.97
C SER A 51 15.07 -5.49 12.17
N ALA A 52 14.88 -5.35 10.86
CA ALA A 52 15.70 -4.47 10.02
C ALA A 52 14.83 -3.58 9.14
N GLY A 53 14.20 -2.57 9.75
CA GLY A 53 13.33 -1.64 9.03
C GLY A 53 13.88 -0.22 9.03
N THR A 54 13.62 0.51 7.94
CA THR A 54 13.82 1.96 7.82
C THR A 54 13.29 2.71 9.05
N SER A 55 13.92 3.83 9.41
CA SER A 55 13.51 4.68 10.54
C SER A 55 12.01 4.95 10.54
N ARG A 56 11.40 5.06 11.73
CA ARG A 56 9.96 5.31 11.90
C ARG A 56 9.47 6.49 11.05
N SER A 57 10.23 7.58 11.02
CA SER A 57 9.91 8.77 10.22
C SER A 57 9.89 8.51 8.71
N ARG A 58 10.91 7.83 8.17
CA ARG A 58 10.97 7.49 6.74
C ARG A 58 9.87 6.51 6.36
N ARG A 59 9.57 5.54 7.23
CA ARG A 59 8.44 4.61 7.07
C ARG A 59 7.13 5.38 6.91
N THR A 60 6.84 6.29 7.84
CA THR A 60 5.63 7.12 7.78
C THR A 60 5.59 7.96 6.52
N LEU A 61 6.72 8.52 6.08
CA LEU A 61 6.78 9.31 4.84
C LEU A 61 6.45 8.47 3.59
N TYR A 62 6.99 7.25 3.50
CA TYR A 62 6.67 6.34 2.40
C TYR A 62 5.21 5.91 2.42
N GLN A 63 4.68 5.52 3.59
CA GLN A 63 3.27 5.19 3.76
C GLN A 63 2.36 6.35 3.34
N TRP A 64 2.70 7.57 3.76
CA TRP A 64 1.91 8.76 3.43
C TRP A 64 1.86 9.02 1.93
N ARG A 65 3.03 9.04 1.27
CA ARG A 65 3.12 9.24 -0.18
C ARG A 65 2.36 8.16 -0.94
N SER A 66 2.56 6.88 -0.59
CA SER A 66 1.90 5.75 -1.24
C SER A 66 0.39 5.76 -1.00
N HIS A 67 -0.06 6.09 0.21
CA HIS A 67 -1.49 6.22 0.50
C HIS A 67 -2.14 7.31 -0.34
N PHE A 68 -1.49 8.47 -0.49
CA PHE A 68 -2.01 9.54 -1.35
C PHE A 68 -2.16 9.08 -2.82
N GLN A 69 -1.18 8.34 -3.34
CA GLN A 69 -1.26 7.76 -4.69
C GLN A 69 -2.39 6.71 -4.79
N PHE A 70 -2.56 5.87 -3.77
CA PHE A 70 -3.60 4.86 -3.73
C PHE A 70 -5.00 5.48 -3.77
N VAL A 71 -5.22 6.52 -2.94
CA VAL A 71 -6.47 7.28 -2.89
C VAL A 71 -6.82 7.85 -4.26
N THR A 72 -5.87 8.51 -4.91
CA THR A 72 -6.09 9.12 -6.22
C THR A 72 -6.32 8.08 -7.33
N LYS A 73 -5.70 6.88 -7.22
CA LYS A 73 -5.78 5.83 -8.24
C LYS A 73 -7.06 4.99 -8.16
N HIS A 74 -7.63 4.77 -6.97
CA HIS A 74 -8.69 3.77 -6.79
C HIS A 74 -9.98 4.25 -6.14
N LEU A 75 -9.95 5.33 -5.36
CA LEU A 75 -11.13 5.75 -4.63
C LEU A 75 -12.06 6.59 -5.51
N LEU A 76 -13.36 6.54 -5.19
CA LEU A 76 -14.36 7.39 -5.83
C LEU A 76 -14.22 8.82 -5.34
N ILE A 77 -14.55 9.79 -6.19
CA ILE A 77 -14.45 11.22 -5.84
C ILE A 77 -15.25 11.59 -4.59
N GLN A 78 -16.34 10.87 -4.30
CA GLN A 78 -17.16 11.05 -3.10
C GLN A 78 -16.44 10.65 -1.81
N THR A 79 -15.49 9.72 -1.89
CA THR A 79 -14.68 9.26 -0.75
C THR A 79 -13.39 10.07 -0.56
N TYR A 80 -13.12 11.02 -1.47
CA TYR A 80 -11.96 11.90 -1.39
C TYR A 80 -11.91 12.76 -0.13
N PRO A 81 -13.02 13.36 0.37
CA PRO A 81 -12.94 14.23 1.55
C PRO A 81 -12.40 13.51 2.79
N THR A 82 -12.86 12.29 3.06
CA THR A 82 -12.39 11.50 4.22
C THR A 82 -10.96 10.98 4.01
N ALA A 83 -10.64 10.52 2.81
CA ALA A 83 -9.31 10.02 2.49
C ALA A 83 -8.24 11.13 2.47
N TYR A 84 -8.55 12.31 1.94
CA TYR A 84 -7.66 13.48 2.01
C TYR A 84 -7.61 14.06 3.41
N PHE A 85 -8.69 14.04 4.19
CA PHE A 85 -8.63 14.39 5.61
C PHE A 85 -7.61 13.50 6.35
N TYR A 86 -7.60 12.19 6.07
CA TYR A 86 -6.60 11.29 6.63
C TYR A 86 -5.16 11.70 6.24
N ASN A 87 -4.95 12.02 4.97
CA ASN A 87 -3.65 12.50 4.48
C ASN A 87 -3.23 13.87 5.02
N LEU A 88 -4.16 14.79 5.25
CA LEU A 88 -3.87 16.17 5.65
C LEU A 88 -3.80 16.36 7.17
N PHE A 89 -4.41 15.47 7.96
CA PHE A 89 -4.45 15.59 9.42
C PHE A 89 -3.69 14.46 10.11
N PHE A 90 -3.98 13.19 9.79
CA PHE A 90 -3.40 12.07 10.55
C PHE A 90 -1.95 11.80 10.20
N TYR A 91 -1.60 11.72 8.92
CA TYR A 91 -0.21 11.45 8.53
C TYR A 91 0.79 12.52 9.01
N PRO A 92 0.51 13.83 8.94
CA PRO A 92 1.37 14.86 9.53
C PRO A 92 1.53 14.70 11.05
N LEU A 93 0.44 14.43 11.78
CA LEU A 93 0.49 14.23 13.23
C LEU A 93 1.31 12.99 13.61
N ILE A 94 1.13 11.89 12.88
CA ILE A 94 1.93 10.66 13.07
C ILE A 94 3.40 10.96 12.76
N TYR A 95 3.69 11.65 11.66
CA TYR A 95 5.06 11.99 11.28
C TYR A 95 5.74 12.86 12.34
N LEU A 96 5.09 13.93 12.81
CA LEU A 96 5.60 14.77 13.90
C LEU A 96 5.88 13.96 15.17
N LYS A 97 4.96 13.05 15.54
CA LYS A 97 5.16 12.14 16.67
C LYS A 97 6.41 11.27 16.49
N THR A 98 6.70 10.78 15.28
CA THR A 98 7.93 10.00 15.01
C THR A 98 9.23 10.82 15.11
N LEU A 99 9.16 12.15 15.01
CA LEU A 99 10.32 13.03 15.17
C LEU A 99 10.58 13.36 16.65
N ILE A 100 9.52 13.48 17.45
CA ILE A 100 9.61 13.81 18.89
C ILE A 100 9.99 12.58 19.72
N LEU A 101 9.40 11.42 19.40
CA LEU A 101 9.68 10.16 20.06
C LEU A 101 10.75 9.39 19.27
N LYS A 102 12.03 9.66 19.57
CA LYS A 102 13.13 8.80 19.10
C LYS A 102 12.98 7.40 19.68
#